data_AF-A0A2G2LN47-F1
#
_entry.id   AF-A0A2G2LN47-F1
#
_cell.length_a   1.000
_cell.length_b   1.000
_cell.length_c   1.000
_cell.angle_alpha   90.00
_cell.angle_beta   90.00
_cell.angle_gamma   90.00
#
_symmetry.space_group_name_H-M   'P 1'
#
loop_
_entity.id
_entity.type
_entity.pdbx_description
1 polymer ?
#
loop_
_entity_poly.entity_id
_entity_poly.type
_entity_poly.pdbx_seq_one_letter_code
_entity_poly.pdbx_strand_id
1 'polypeptide(L)'
;MSEDEEFNGIYLCTDEHLEFIDALKTSANFSKEVLNNTYAMKWLILALHAALQGACVCALESIHGQTDGSLSVKSQKEYAETKRFAEEYQDIVAEYNNGDRKKFDQLSKGVRNALLREPKLADFLTLFEWIKNPERLLPPYTFNQNIGIYGDVKRLHKLRNNVIHFTPKGWSVELSGMPRIVSSVTEVIEHLAVKQPSFTSHLTDENVQQVKQSLEDIRNNISEWARQHNLQDGPRPAPG
;
A
#
# COMPACT_ATOMS: atom_id res chain seq x y z
N MET A 1 9.19 -44.19 4.40
CA MET A 1 8.05 -43.27 4.53
C MET A 1 8.32 -42.14 3.55
N SER A 2 7.59 -42.10 2.44
CA SER A 2 7.75 -41.13 1.36
C SER A 2 6.91 -39.89 1.70
N GLU A 3 7.58 -38.78 2.02
CA GLU A 3 6.98 -37.48 2.32
C GLU A 3 6.86 -36.62 1.05
N ASP A 4 6.19 -37.14 0.03
CA ASP A 4 5.80 -36.36 -1.15
C ASP A 4 4.31 -36.60 -1.42
N GLU A 5 3.47 -36.21 -0.46
CA GLU A 5 2.07 -35.94 -0.77
C GLU A 5 2.01 -34.60 -1.48
N GLU A 6 1.90 -34.67 -2.81
CA GLU A 6 1.65 -33.53 -3.69
C GLU A 6 0.35 -32.84 -3.23
N PHE A 7 0.50 -31.74 -2.46
CA PHE A 7 -0.64 -30.96 -1.98
C PHE A 7 -1.36 -30.34 -3.18
N ASN A 8 -2.40 -31.02 -3.66
CA ASN A 8 -3.29 -30.57 -4.73
C ASN A 8 -4.24 -29.48 -4.20
N GLY A 9 -3.66 -28.33 -3.83
CA GLY A 9 -4.36 -27.18 -3.25
C GLY A 9 -4.65 -26.08 -4.27
N ILE A 10 -5.74 -25.34 -4.06
CA ILE A 10 -5.98 -24.07 -4.76
C ILE A 10 -5.25 -22.98 -3.99
N TYR A 11 -4.23 -22.38 -4.61
CA TYR A 11 -3.46 -21.29 -4.03
C TYR A 11 -3.88 -19.95 -4.64
N LEU A 12 -4.01 -18.92 -3.79
CA LEU A 12 -4.14 -17.55 -4.24
C LEU A 12 -2.73 -16.97 -4.44
N CYS A 13 -2.36 -16.71 -5.70
CA CYS A 13 -1.13 -16.01 -6.04
C CYS A 13 -1.44 -14.53 -6.23
N THR A 14 -0.68 -13.66 -5.57
CA THR A 14 -0.87 -12.20 -5.63
C THR A 14 0.46 -11.47 -5.52
N ASP A 15 0.46 -10.20 -5.88
CA ASP A 15 1.56 -9.25 -5.75
C ASP A 15 1.01 -7.85 -5.38
N GLU A 16 1.89 -6.88 -5.13
CA GLU A 16 1.50 -5.53 -4.75
C GLU A 16 0.58 -4.83 -5.77
N HIS A 17 0.72 -5.15 -7.06
CA HIS A 17 -0.08 -4.54 -8.13
C HIS A 17 -1.49 -5.16 -8.19
N LEU A 18 -1.56 -6.48 -8.09
CA LEU A 18 -2.83 -7.22 -8.03
C LEU A 18 -3.61 -6.86 -6.77
N GLU A 19 -2.96 -6.80 -5.60
CA GLU A 19 -3.57 -6.37 -4.35
C GLU A 19 -4.09 -4.92 -4.43
N PHE A 20 -3.33 -4.02 -5.06
CA PHE A 20 -3.79 -2.64 -5.28
C PHE A 20 -5.08 -2.60 -6.12
N ILE A 21 -5.09 -3.30 -7.25
CA ILE A 21 -6.22 -3.33 -8.17
C ILE A 21 -7.44 -3.98 -7.51
N ASP A 22 -7.24 -5.10 -6.81
CA ASP A 22 -8.31 -5.81 -6.12
C ASP A 22 -8.90 -4.99 -4.97
N ALA A 23 -8.06 -4.33 -4.17
CA ALA A 23 -8.51 -3.43 -3.11
C ALA A 23 -9.32 -2.25 -3.68
N LEU A 24 -8.94 -1.71 -4.84
CA LEU A 24 -9.67 -0.62 -5.49
C LEU A 24 -11.02 -1.08 -6.04
N LYS A 25 -11.10 -2.27 -6.66
CA LYS A 25 -12.37 -2.89 -7.06
C LYS A 25 -13.27 -3.14 -5.87
N THR A 26 -12.69 -3.68 -4.80
CA THR A 26 -13.41 -3.94 -3.55
C THR A 26 -13.95 -2.63 -2.96
N SER A 27 -13.21 -1.54 -3.08
CA SER A 27 -13.69 -0.19 -2.74
C SER A 27 -14.89 0.23 -3.60
N ALA A 28 -14.86 -0.01 -4.91
CA ALA A 28 -16.00 0.27 -5.79
C ALA A 28 -17.24 -0.57 -5.43
N ASN A 29 -17.06 -1.86 -5.10
CA ASN A 29 -18.15 -2.72 -4.67
C ASN A 29 -18.80 -2.21 -3.36
N PHE A 30 -17.99 -1.85 -2.36
CA PHE A 30 -18.53 -1.33 -1.11
C PHE A 30 -19.08 0.09 -1.21
N SER A 31 -18.57 0.92 -2.13
CA SER A 31 -19.16 2.24 -2.38
C SER A 31 -20.59 2.11 -2.93
N LYS A 32 -20.85 1.10 -3.77
CA LYS A 32 -22.20 0.78 -4.25
C LYS A 32 -23.07 0.24 -3.12
N GLU A 33 -22.56 -0.66 -2.30
CA GLU A 33 -23.31 -1.23 -1.16
C GLU A 33 -23.74 -0.16 -0.15
N VAL A 34 -22.91 0.87 0.05
CA VAL A 34 -23.20 2.02 0.93
C VAL A 34 -24.52 2.72 0.59
N LEU A 35 -24.95 2.70 -0.67
CA LEU A 35 -26.23 3.27 -1.12
C LEU A 35 -27.44 2.61 -0.45
N ASN A 36 -27.36 1.30 -0.18
CA ASN A 36 -28.44 0.53 0.42
C ASN A 36 -28.18 0.25 1.90
N ASN A 37 -26.92 0.25 2.31
CA ASN A 37 -26.50 -0.14 3.65
C ASN A 37 -25.34 0.73 4.13
N THR A 38 -25.63 1.74 4.94
CA THR A 38 -24.59 2.64 5.48
C THR A 38 -23.55 1.90 6.34
N TYR A 39 -23.85 0.72 6.91
CA TYR A 39 -22.84 -0.07 7.62
C TYR A 39 -21.71 -0.57 6.70
N ALA A 40 -21.93 -0.65 5.39
CA ALA A 40 -20.90 -0.99 4.42
C ALA A 40 -19.79 0.08 4.33
N MET A 41 -20.02 1.29 4.85
CA MET A 41 -19.02 2.36 4.88
C MET A 41 -17.75 1.93 5.61
N LYS A 42 -17.85 1.07 6.62
CA LYS A 42 -16.66 0.53 7.32
C LYS A 42 -15.79 -0.30 6.38
N TRP A 43 -16.39 -1.08 5.49
CA TRP A 43 -15.69 -1.93 4.54
C TRP A 43 -15.11 -1.09 3.40
N LEU A 44 -15.83 -0.06 2.95
CA LEU A 44 -15.27 0.94 2.05
C LEU A 44 -14.03 1.62 2.66
N ILE A 45 -14.08 2.03 3.92
CA ILE A 45 -12.93 2.65 4.61
C ILE A 45 -11.71 1.70 4.60
N LEU A 46 -11.91 0.41 4.90
CA LEU A 46 -10.83 -0.58 4.90
C LEU A 46 -10.26 -0.78 3.50
N ALA A 47 -11.12 -1.04 2.51
CA ALA A 47 -10.71 -1.31 1.13
C ALA A 47 -10.04 -0.09 0.49
N LEU A 48 -10.57 1.12 0.72
CA LEU A 48 -10.04 2.35 0.15
C LEU A 48 -8.69 2.71 0.76
N HIS A 49 -8.52 2.45 2.07
CA HIS A 49 -7.21 2.60 2.72
C HIS A 49 -6.19 1.60 2.17
N ALA A 50 -6.59 0.35 1.98
CA ALA A 50 -5.74 -0.68 1.38
C ALA A 50 -5.34 -0.31 -0.06
N ALA A 51 -6.28 0.15 -0.89
CA ALA A 51 -6.03 0.61 -2.25
C ALA A 51 -5.06 1.81 -2.28
N LEU A 52 -5.25 2.80 -1.40
CA LEU A 52 -4.33 3.94 -1.31
C LEU A 52 -2.92 3.51 -0.87
N GLN A 53 -2.82 2.61 0.12
CA GLN A 53 -1.53 2.08 0.56
C GLN A 53 -0.85 1.29 -0.57
N GLY A 54 -1.58 0.42 -1.26
CA GLY A 54 -1.09 -0.34 -2.42
C GLY A 54 -0.59 0.57 -3.54
N ALA A 55 -1.33 1.63 -3.87
CA ALA A 55 -0.88 2.63 -4.85
C ALA A 55 0.45 3.30 -4.43
N CYS A 56 0.62 3.60 -3.13
CA CYS A 56 1.89 4.16 -2.63
C CYS A 56 3.04 3.15 -2.75
N VAL A 57 2.80 1.88 -2.43
CA VAL A 57 3.80 0.80 -2.54
C VAL A 57 4.22 0.64 -4.00
N CYS A 58 3.27 0.41 -4.91
CA CYS A 58 3.54 0.30 -6.34
C CYS A 58 4.35 1.47 -6.88
N ALA A 59 3.98 2.70 -6.47
CA ALA A 59 4.66 3.90 -6.92
C ALA A 59 6.13 3.95 -6.47
N LEU A 60 6.40 3.58 -5.22
CA LEU A 60 7.73 3.65 -4.60
C LEU A 60 8.65 2.48 -4.99
N GLU A 61 8.10 1.30 -5.30
CA GLU A 61 8.88 0.12 -5.72
C GLU A 61 9.33 0.21 -7.20
N SER A 62 8.64 1.00 -8.02
CA SER A 62 8.93 1.01 -9.47
C SER A 62 10.00 2.02 -9.90
N ILE A 63 10.56 2.78 -8.96
CA ILE A 63 11.61 3.76 -9.28
C ILE A 63 13.00 3.16 -9.05
N HIS A 64 13.87 3.30 -10.06
CA HIS A 64 15.29 2.87 -10.05
C HIS A 64 15.55 1.36 -10.01
N GLY A 65 14.55 0.50 -10.27
CA GLY A 65 14.73 -0.94 -10.12
C GLY A 65 15.11 -1.35 -8.68
N GLN A 66 14.78 -0.48 -7.71
CA GLN A 66 14.95 -0.74 -6.28
C GLN A 66 13.70 -1.47 -5.77
N THR A 67 13.90 -2.64 -5.17
CA THR A 67 12.82 -3.47 -4.61
C THR A 67 12.62 -3.25 -3.11
N ASP A 68 13.07 -2.10 -2.59
CA ASP A 68 13.00 -1.74 -1.18
C ASP A 68 12.45 -0.33 -0.93
N GLY A 69 11.93 0.35 -1.94
CA GLY A 69 11.50 1.75 -1.88
C GLY A 69 10.38 2.01 -0.86
N SER A 70 9.54 1.01 -0.59
CA SER A 70 8.44 1.05 0.37
C SER A 70 8.80 0.49 1.75
N LEU A 71 9.97 -0.14 1.89
CA LEU A 71 10.39 -0.74 3.15
C LEU A 71 10.75 0.32 4.19
N SER A 72 10.57 -0.01 5.48
CA SER A 72 11.03 0.87 6.56
C SER A 72 12.54 1.12 6.44
N VAL A 73 13.03 2.29 6.85
CA VAL A 73 14.47 2.62 6.77
C VAL A 73 15.35 1.57 7.47
N LYS A 74 14.84 0.95 8.53
CA LYS A 74 15.50 -0.16 9.20
C LYS A 74 15.57 -1.39 8.29
N SER A 75 14.44 -1.78 7.71
CA SER A 75 14.33 -2.90 6.78
C SER A 75 15.19 -2.69 5.52
N GLN A 76 15.25 -1.47 4.97
CA GLN A 76 16.11 -1.12 3.84
C GLN A 76 17.59 -1.40 4.15
N LYS A 77 18.06 -1.00 5.34
CA LYS A 77 19.44 -1.29 5.77
C LYS A 77 19.69 -2.79 5.92
N GLU A 78 18.75 -3.51 6.55
CA GLU A 78 18.86 -4.97 6.73
C GLU A 78 18.83 -5.71 5.38
N TYR A 79 18.02 -5.24 4.44
CA TYR A 79 17.93 -5.79 3.08
C TYR A 79 19.21 -5.53 2.27
N ALA A 80 19.75 -4.30 2.34
CA ALA A 80 21.03 -3.96 1.71
C ALA A 80 22.20 -4.78 2.28
N GLU A 81 22.22 -5.00 3.60
CA GLU A 81 23.20 -5.90 4.24
C GLU A 81 23.05 -7.33 3.71
N THR A 82 21.83 -7.84 3.61
CA THR A 82 21.55 -9.19 3.08
C THR A 82 22.03 -9.35 1.64
N LYS A 83 21.73 -8.37 0.77
CA LYS A 83 22.16 -8.39 -0.63
C LYS A 83 23.68 -8.40 -0.76
N ARG A 84 24.36 -7.56 0.02
CA ARG A 84 25.83 -7.55 0.10
C ARG A 84 26.38 -8.91 0.52
N PHE A 85 25.81 -9.54 1.55
CA PHE A 85 26.25 -10.86 1.99
C PHE A 85 25.96 -11.98 0.97
N ALA A 86 24.88 -11.87 0.19
CA ALA A 86 24.55 -12.80 -0.88
C ALA A 86 25.53 -12.69 -2.06
N GLU A 87 26.00 -11.48 -2.37
CA GLU A 87 27.06 -11.26 -3.37
C GLU A 87 28.42 -11.79 -2.89
N GLU A 88 28.72 -11.68 -1.60
CA GLU A 88 29.91 -12.26 -0.94
C GLU A 88 29.82 -13.79 -0.76
N TYR A 89 28.73 -14.46 -1.18
CA TYR A 89 28.54 -15.91 -0.99
C TYR A 89 29.65 -16.75 -1.64
N GLN A 90 30.18 -16.32 -2.78
CA GLN A 90 31.31 -17.01 -3.42
C GLN A 90 32.59 -16.93 -2.57
N ASP A 91 32.81 -15.81 -1.87
CA ASP A 91 33.93 -15.65 -0.95
C ASP A 91 33.73 -16.51 0.32
N ILE A 92 32.49 -16.66 0.81
CA ILE A 92 32.17 -17.57 1.92
C ILE A 92 32.51 -19.02 1.56
N VAL A 93 32.17 -19.45 0.34
CA VAL A 93 32.48 -20.79 -0.16
C VAL A 93 33.99 -20.98 -0.34
N ALA A 94 34.71 -19.96 -0.82
CA ALA A 94 36.17 -20.00 -0.94
C ALA A 94 36.87 -20.11 0.42
N GLU A 95 36.43 -19.36 1.44
CA GLU A 95 37.00 -19.41 2.79
C GLU A 95 36.72 -20.74 3.51
N TYR A 96 35.56 -21.36 3.26
CA TYR A 96 35.27 -22.73 3.70
C TYR A 96 36.29 -23.73 3.14
N ASN A 97 36.59 -23.61 1.84
CA ASN A 97 37.57 -24.48 1.16
C ASN A 97 39.01 -24.24 1.64
N ASN A 98 39.33 -23.02 2.10
CA ASN A 98 40.64 -22.67 2.68
C ASN A 98 40.82 -23.13 4.14
N GLY A 99 39.76 -23.64 4.79
CA GLY A 99 39.82 -24.24 6.12
C GLY A 99 39.66 -23.27 7.30
N ASP A 100 39.35 -21.99 7.08
CA ASP A 100 39.08 -21.03 8.16
C ASP A 100 37.64 -21.15 8.67
N ARG A 101 37.44 -22.12 9.57
CA ARG A 101 36.12 -22.40 10.17
C ARG A 101 35.54 -21.24 10.97
N LYS A 102 36.37 -20.39 11.59
CA LYS A 102 35.87 -19.27 12.42
C LYS A 102 35.25 -18.19 11.55
N LYS A 103 35.91 -17.86 10.43
CA LYS A 103 35.41 -16.86 9.48
C LYS A 103 34.13 -17.37 8.78
N PHE A 104 34.10 -18.65 8.40
CA PHE A 104 32.91 -19.31 7.87
C PHE A 104 31.70 -19.27 8.85
N ASP A 105 31.90 -19.64 10.12
CA ASP A 105 30.83 -19.61 11.14
C ASP A 105 30.31 -18.19 11.38
N GLN A 106 31.18 -17.19 11.34
CA GLN A 106 30.79 -15.79 11.53
C GLN A 106 29.97 -15.26 10.34
N LEU A 107 30.43 -15.50 9.11
CA LEU A 107 29.74 -15.09 7.88
C LEU A 107 28.39 -15.82 7.71
N SER A 108 28.36 -17.13 7.94
CA SER A 108 27.13 -17.92 7.83
C SER A 108 26.07 -17.56 8.89
N LYS A 109 26.49 -17.16 10.10
CA LYS A 109 25.57 -16.65 11.13
C LYS A 109 24.98 -15.28 10.77
N GLY A 110 25.77 -14.40 10.14
CA GLY A 110 25.29 -13.12 9.60
C GLY A 110 24.24 -13.31 8.52
N VAL A 111 24.56 -14.13 7.51
CA VAL A 111 23.64 -14.50 6.41
C VAL A 111 22.36 -15.14 6.93
N ARG A 112 22.45 -16.15 7.81
CA ARG A 112 21.25 -16.81 8.37
C ARG A 112 20.36 -15.83 9.12
N ASN A 113 20.94 -14.97 9.97
CA ASN A 113 20.15 -14.00 10.73
C ASN A 113 19.50 -12.93 9.83
N ALA A 114 20.13 -12.62 8.69
CA ALA A 114 19.61 -11.66 7.72
C ALA A 114 18.50 -12.30 6.85
N LEU A 115 18.70 -13.52 6.36
CA LEU A 115 17.71 -14.29 5.59
C LEU A 115 16.46 -14.66 6.38
N LEU A 116 16.54 -14.73 7.72
CA LEU A 116 15.40 -15.03 8.59
C LEU A 116 14.55 -13.80 8.93
N ARG A 117 14.96 -12.58 8.56
CA ARG A 117 14.18 -11.37 8.86
C ARG A 117 13.26 -11.05 7.68
N GLU A 118 11.97 -11.15 7.93
CA GLU A 118 10.97 -10.66 6.99
C GLU A 118 11.08 -9.13 6.84
N PRO A 119 11.21 -8.62 5.59
CA PRO A 119 11.27 -7.19 5.34
C PRO A 119 9.98 -6.53 5.81
N LYS A 120 10.10 -5.44 6.57
CA LYS A 120 8.94 -4.68 7.06
C LYS A 120 8.68 -3.46 6.21
N LEU A 121 7.45 -3.35 5.73
CA LEU A 121 6.91 -2.15 5.10
C LEU A 121 7.01 -0.94 6.04
N ALA A 122 7.23 0.25 5.49
CA ALA A 122 7.08 1.50 6.24
C ALA A 122 5.62 1.68 6.68
N ASP A 123 5.39 2.45 7.75
CA ASP A 123 4.00 2.77 8.13
C ASP A 123 3.33 3.62 7.05
N PHE A 124 1.99 3.56 7.02
CA PHE A 124 1.21 4.20 5.97
C PHE A 124 1.47 5.71 5.82
N LEU A 125 1.60 6.44 6.93
CA LEU A 125 1.80 7.89 6.84
C LEU A 125 3.20 8.21 6.32
N THR A 126 4.19 7.39 6.69
CA THR A 126 5.54 7.47 6.10
C THR A 126 5.52 7.22 4.59
N LEU A 127 4.82 6.18 4.11
CA LEU A 127 4.66 5.92 2.67
C LEU A 127 4.02 7.13 1.96
N PHE A 128 2.96 7.69 2.55
CA PHE A 128 2.26 8.85 2.00
C PHE A 128 3.14 10.11 1.96
N GLU A 129 4.04 10.29 2.93
CA GLU A 129 5.04 11.36 2.88
C GLU A 129 6.09 11.12 1.79
N TRP A 130 6.47 9.86 1.55
CA TRP A 130 7.50 9.54 0.55
C TRP A 130 7.04 9.76 -0.88
N ILE A 131 5.78 9.49 -1.23
CA ILE A 131 5.26 9.79 -2.58
C ILE A 131 5.26 11.29 -2.92
N LYS A 132 5.38 12.16 -1.90
CA LYS A 132 5.48 13.62 -2.04
C LYS A 132 6.93 14.10 -2.09
N ASN A 133 7.89 13.25 -1.75
CA ASN A 133 9.30 13.62 -1.69
C ASN A 133 9.96 13.38 -3.07
N PRO A 134 10.43 14.44 -3.76
CA PRO A 134 11.07 14.29 -5.07
C PRO A 134 12.38 13.48 -5.04
N GLU A 135 13.02 13.32 -3.88
CA GLU A 135 14.21 12.47 -3.73
C GLU A 135 13.87 10.97 -3.67
N ARG A 136 12.61 10.62 -3.35
CA ARG A 136 12.14 9.23 -3.27
C ARG A 136 11.26 8.85 -4.44
N LEU A 137 10.38 9.76 -4.86
CA LEU A 137 9.54 9.59 -6.02
C LEU A 137 9.84 10.73 -7.00
N LEU A 138 10.69 10.49 -8.01
CA LEU A 138 11.16 11.53 -8.93
C LEU A 138 10.01 12.21 -9.70
N PRO A 139 10.13 13.50 -10.06
CA PRO A 139 9.20 14.13 -11.00
C PRO A 139 9.24 13.43 -12.38
N PRO A 140 8.11 13.33 -13.10
CA PRO A 140 6.80 13.91 -12.80
C PRO A 140 5.89 13.04 -11.91
N TYR A 141 6.40 11.91 -11.40
CA TYR A 141 5.64 10.93 -10.62
C TYR A 141 5.28 11.43 -9.21
N THR A 142 6.08 12.34 -8.65
CA THR A 142 5.86 12.96 -7.34
C THR A 142 4.44 13.53 -7.21
N PHE A 143 3.77 13.24 -6.09
CA PHE A 143 2.47 13.83 -5.79
C PHE A 143 2.64 15.21 -5.15
N ASN A 144 2.40 16.28 -5.92
CA ASN A 144 2.34 17.65 -5.41
C ASN A 144 0.92 18.01 -4.97
N GLN A 145 0.72 18.16 -3.67
CA GLN A 145 -0.60 18.25 -3.04
C GLN A 145 -1.21 19.66 -2.98
N ASN A 146 -2.54 19.70 -2.84
CA ASN A 146 -3.25 20.79 -2.16
C ASN A 146 -3.35 20.48 -0.65
N ILE A 147 -3.22 21.50 0.22
CA ILE A 147 -3.11 21.40 1.69
C ILE A 147 -4.18 20.49 2.32
N GLY A 148 -5.42 20.54 1.84
CA GLY A 148 -6.51 19.77 2.45
C GLY A 148 -6.50 18.26 2.21
N ILE A 149 -5.78 17.76 1.20
CA ILE A 149 -5.70 16.30 0.91
C ILE A 149 -5.01 15.57 2.06
N TYR A 150 -3.96 16.16 2.63
CA TYR A 150 -3.22 15.57 3.75
C TYR A 150 -4.12 15.31 4.97
N GLY A 151 -4.96 16.28 5.33
CA GLY A 151 -5.90 16.15 6.45
C GLY A 151 -6.92 15.03 6.22
N ASP A 152 -7.43 14.90 5.00
CA ASP A 152 -8.39 13.86 4.63
C ASP A 152 -7.77 12.46 4.63
N VAL A 153 -6.55 12.31 4.10
CA VAL A 153 -5.80 11.03 4.13
C VAL A 153 -5.48 10.61 5.56
N LYS A 154 -5.05 11.54 6.41
CA LYS A 154 -4.82 11.28 7.84
C LYS A 154 -6.12 10.88 8.55
N ARG A 155 -7.25 11.51 8.19
CA ARG A 155 -8.57 11.14 8.71
C ARG A 155 -8.97 9.74 8.28
N LEU A 156 -8.80 9.36 6.99
CA LEU A 156 -9.06 8.00 6.51
C LEU A 156 -8.23 6.98 7.31
N HIS A 157 -6.93 7.24 7.51
CA HIS A 157 -6.06 6.36 8.27
C HIS A 157 -6.54 6.16 9.72
N LYS A 158 -6.95 7.25 10.39
CA LYS A 158 -7.53 7.17 11.75
C LYS A 158 -8.83 6.36 11.76
N LEU A 159 -9.71 6.56 10.78
CA LEU A 159 -10.94 5.79 10.65
C LEU A 159 -10.64 4.30 10.46
N ARG A 160 -9.73 3.96 9.55
CA ARG A 160 -9.29 2.57 9.33
C ARG A 160 -8.79 1.93 10.63
N ASN A 161 -7.94 2.64 11.39
CA ASN A 161 -7.40 2.11 12.64
C ASN A 161 -8.50 1.84 13.68
N ASN A 162 -9.53 2.69 13.76
CA ASN A 162 -10.67 2.46 14.65
C ASN A 162 -11.52 1.25 14.22
N VAL A 163 -11.69 1.04 12.90
CA VAL A 163 -12.46 -0.10 12.37
C VAL A 163 -11.73 -1.42 12.60
N ILE A 164 -10.42 -1.47 12.34
CA ILE A 164 -9.64 -2.72 12.41
C ILE A 164 -9.29 -3.12 13.85
N HIS A 165 -8.95 -2.16 14.72
CA HIS A 165 -8.63 -2.41 16.12
C HIS A 165 -9.87 -2.28 16.99
N PHE A 166 -10.93 -3.01 16.63
CA PHE A 166 -12.18 -3.00 17.38
C PHE A 166 -11.94 -3.50 18.81
N THR A 167 -12.07 -2.60 19.79
CA THR A 167 -12.08 -2.94 21.22
C THR A 167 -13.52 -3.01 21.71
N PRO A 168 -13.87 -3.86 22.69
CA PRO A 168 -15.24 -3.97 23.20
C PRO A 168 -15.75 -2.64 23.77
N LYS A 169 -16.38 -1.83 22.91
CA LYS A 169 -16.92 -0.49 23.17
C LYS A 169 -18.08 -0.21 22.21
N GLY A 170 -19.09 0.51 22.67
CA GLY A 170 -20.02 1.19 21.75
C GLY A 170 -19.35 2.45 21.22
N TRP A 171 -19.30 2.62 19.89
CA TRP A 171 -18.75 3.81 19.27
C TRP A 171 -19.54 4.19 18.02
N SER A 172 -19.62 5.49 17.76
CA SER A 172 -20.19 6.05 16.53
C SER A 172 -19.08 6.64 15.67
N VAL A 173 -19.30 6.66 14.36
CA VAL A 173 -18.41 7.31 13.39
C VAL A 173 -19.18 8.42 12.72
N GLU A 174 -18.62 9.62 12.76
CA GLU A 174 -19.14 10.73 11.97
C GLU A 174 -18.73 10.54 10.50
N LEU A 175 -19.75 10.40 9.63
CA LEU A 175 -19.57 10.13 8.19
C LEU A 175 -19.80 11.36 7.29
N SER A 176 -20.16 12.51 7.87
CA SER A 176 -20.44 13.76 7.13
C SER A 176 -19.29 14.17 6.19
N GLY A 177 -18.05 13.95 6.61
CA GLY A 177 -16.85 14.26 5.82
C GLY A 177 -16.42 13.17 4.82
N MET A 178 -17.11 12.03 4.74
CA MET A 178 -16.70 10.92 3.88
C MET A 178 -16.64 11.26 2.39
N PRO A 179 -17.60 12.01 1.79
CA PRO A 179 -17.53 12.36 0.37
C PRO A 179 -16.25 13.10 0.00
N ARG A 180 -15.89 14.12 0.79
CA ARG A 180 -14.65 14.87 0.65
C ARG A 180 -13.42 13.98 0.82
N ILE A 181 -13.40 13.12 1.84
CA ILE A 181 -12.27 12.21 2.10
C ILE A 181 -12.06 11.26 0.91
N VAL A 182 -13.14 10.65 0.41
CA VAL A 182 -13.11 9.74 -0.74
C VAL A 182 -12.63 10.47 -1.99
N SER A 183 -13.10 11.70 -2.23
CA SER A 183 -12.61 12.53 -3.33
C SER A 183 -11.10 12.77 -3.25
N SER A 184 -10.61 13.25 -2.10
CA SER A 184 -9.17 13.47 -1.86
C SER A 184 -8.34 12.21 -2.06
N VAL A 185 -8.82 11.04 -1.59
CA VAL A 185 -8.08 9.77 -1.71
C VAL A 185 -8.07 9.25 -3.15
N THR A 186 -9.20 9.30 -3.84
CA THR A 186 -9.27 8.91 -5.26
C THR A 186 -8.43 9.83 -6.14
N GLU A 187 -8.27 11.10 -5.80
CA GLU A 187 -7.35 12.03 -6.50
C GLU A 187 -5.89 11.58 -6.40
N VAL A 188 -5.45 11.13 -5.21
CA VAL A 188 -4.09 10.59 -5.02
C VAL A 188 -3.89 9.31 -5.84
N ILE A 189 -4.84 8.37 -5.77
CA ILE A 189 -4.76 7.10 -6.51
C ILE A 189 -4.75 7.36 -8.02
N GLU A 190 -5.60 8.26 -8.50
CA GLU A 190 -5.65 8.63 -9.92
C GLU A 190 -4.34 9.27 -10.38
N HIS A 191 -3.69 10.08 -9.54
CA HIS A 191 -2.35 10.60 -9.86
C HIS A 191 -1.35 9.46 -10.03
N LEU A 192 -1.23 8.58 -9.03
CA LEU A 192 -0.20 7.54 -9.00
C LEU A 192 -0.42 6.41 -9.99
N ALA A 193 -1.66 6.07 -10.33
CA ALA A 193 -1.96 4.90 -11.17
C ALA A 193 -2.41 5.26 -12.59
N VAL A 194 -2.80 6.52 -12.85
CA VAL A 194 -3.40 6.91 -14.14
C VAL A 194 -2.69 8.10 -14.77
N LYS A 195 -2.49 9.21 -14.03
CA LYS A 195 -1.95 10.45 -14.61
C LYS A 195 -0.43 10.45 -14.71
N GLN A 196 0.25 10.00 -13.66
CA GLN A 196 1.71 9.96 -13.55
C GLN A 196 2.21 8.63 -12.96
N PRO A 197 1.88 7.47 -13.57
CA PRO A 197 2.33 6.18 -13.08
C PRO A 197 3.84 5.99 -13.23
N SER A 198 4.52 5.68 -12.12
CA SER A 198 5.91 5.21 -12.14
C SER A 198 6.03 3.72 -12.43
N PHE A 199 4.93 2.97 -12.39
CA PHE A 199 4.86 1.51 -12.49
C PHE A 199 4.12 1.01 -13.75
N THR A 200 4.25 1.73 -14.86
CA THR A 200 3.53 1.42 -16.11
C THR A 200 3.85 0.06 -16.70
N SER A 201 5.06 -0.47 -16.48
CA SER A 201 5.44 -1.82 -16.94
C SER A 201 4.59 -2.94 -16.33
N HIS A 202 3.93 -2.67 -15.20
CA HIS A 202 3.09 -3.62 -14.47
C HIS A 202 1.58 -3.37 -14.66
N LEU A 203 1.22 -2.35 -15.44
CA LEU A 203 -0.17 -2.01 -15.74
C LEU A 203 -0.50 -2.33 -17.19
N THR A 204 -1.34 -3.35 -17.41
CA THR A 204 -1.96 -3.61 -18.71
C THR A 204 -2.99 -2.52 -19.03
N ASP A 205 -3.32 -2.32 -20.31
CA ASP A 205 -4.39 -1.39 -20.70
C ASP A 205 -5.73 -1.72 -20.03
N GLU A 206 -6.01 -3.01 -19.86
CA GLU A 206 -7.18 -3.51 -19.11
C GLU A 206 -7.15 -3.07 -17.65
N ASN A 207 -6.00 -3.24 -16.97
CA ASN A 207 -5.83 -2.82 -15.58
C ASN A 207 -6.01 -1.30 -15.43
N VAL A 208 -5.45 -0.50 -16.34
CA VAL A 208 -5.62 0.97 -16.32
C VAL A 208 -7.09 1.35 -16.49
N GLN A 209 -7.80 0.73 -17.43
CA GLN A 209 -9.22 0.99 -17.65
C GLN A 209 -10.05 0.61 -16.43
N GLN A 210 -9.71 -0.50 -15.79
CA GLN A 210 -10.37 -0.97 -14.59
C GLN A 210 -10.14 -0.07 -13.37
N VAL A 211 -8.92 0.47 -13.21
CA VAL A 211 -8.60 1.48 -12.20
C VAL A 211 -9.44 2.73 -12.44
N LYS A 212 -9.49 3.26 -13.67
CA LYS A 212 -10.31 4.43 -14.03
C LYS A 212 -11.79 4.21 -13.70
N GLN A 213 -12.34 3.08 -14.13
CA GLN A 213 -13.75 2.75 -13.88
C GLN A 213 -14.03 2.66 -12.37
N SER A 214 -13.17 1.99 -11.61
CA SER A 214 -13.35 1.85 -10.17
C SER A 214 -13.31 3.22 -9.46
N LEU A 215 -12.40 4.11 -9.86
CA LEU A 215 -12.33 5.48 -9.31
C LEU A 215 -13.60 6.28 -9.60
N GLU A 216 -14.12 6.18 -10.82
CA GLU A 216 -15.37 6.83 -11.21
C GLU A 216 -16.57 6.27 -10.44
N ASP A 217 -16.70 4.95 -10.34
CA ASP A 217 -17.76 4.29 -9.59
C ASP A 217 -17.76 4.71 -8.12
N ILE A 218 -16.58 4.73 -7.49
CA ILE A 218 -16.42 5.19 -6.10
C ILE A 218 -16.91 6.63 -5.92
N ARG A 219 -16.48 7.54 -6.80
CA ARG A 219 -16.86 8.96 -6.74
C ARG A 219 -18.36 9.15 -6.94
N ASN A 220 -18.94 8.46 -7.92
CA ASN A 220 -20.36 8.55 -8.26
C ASN A 220 -21.23 8.00 -7.13
N ASN A 221 -20.93 6.80 -6.63
CA ASN A 221 -21.71 6.17 -5.57
C ASN A 221 -21.67 6.98 -4.26
N ILE A 222 -20.52 7.52 -3.89
CA ILE A 222 -20.42 8.33 -2.67
C ILE A 222 -21.08 9.70 -2.81
N SER A 223 -21.05 10.29 -4.00
CA SER A 223 -21.79 11.53 -4.28
C SER A 223 -23.30 11.30 -4.23
N GLU A 224 -23.79 10.17 -4.73
CA GLU A 224 -25.19 9.76 -4.61
C GLU A 224 -25.57 9.52 -3.15
N TRP A 225 -24.78 8.76 -2.40
CA TRP A 225 -25.01 8.54 -0.97
C TRP A 225 -25.09 9.87 -0.19
N ALA A 226 -24.21 10.82 -0.48
CA ALA A 226 -24.22 12.15 0.14
C ALA A 226 -25.53 12.90 -0.12
N ARG A 227 -26.04 12.84 -1.37
CA ARG A 227 -27.34 13.42 -1.75
C ARG A 227 -28.49 12.78 -0.99
N GLN A 228 -28.52 11.46 -0.84
CA GLN A 228 -29.57 10.74 -0.09
C GLN A 228 -29.63 11.16 1.39
N HIS A 229 -28.51 11.61 1.95
CA HIS A 229 -28.39 11.99 3.36
C HIS A 229 -28.36 13.51 3.57
N ASN A 230 -28.65 14.32 2.54
CA ASN A 230 -28.62 15.79 2.58
C ASN A 230 -27.30 16.36 3.14
N LEU A 231 -26.18 15.71 2.84
CA LEU A 231 -24.87 16.19 3.26
C LEU A 231 -24.40 17.29 2.31
N GLN A 232 -24.04 18.45 2.86
CA GLN A 232 -23.30 19.49 2.14
C GLN A 232 -21.81 19.26 2.34
N ASP A 233 -21.01 19.42 1.28
CA ASP A 233 -19.56 19.39 1.40
C ASP A 233 -19.10 20.56 2.28
N GLY A 234 -18.75 20.26 3.53
CA GLY A 234 -18.12 21.22 4.42
C GLY A 234 -16.74 21.63 3.87
N PRO A 235 -16.32 22.90 4.07
CA PRO A 235 -15.03 23.38 3.58
C PRO A 235 -13.87 22.50 4.09
N ARG A 236 -12.82 22.34 3.27
CA ARG A 236 -11.60 21.64 3.70
C ARG A 236 -11.09 22.33 4.98
N PRO A 237 -10.84 21.59 6.08
CA PRO A 237 -10.34 22.19 7.30
C PRO A 237 -9.00 22.87 7.06
N ALA A 238 -8.82 24.05 7.65
CA ALA A 238 -7.54 24.75 7.63
C ALA A 238 -6.45 23.91 8.34
N PRO A 239 -5.18 24.00 7.91
CA PRO A 239 -4.09 23.27 8.56
C PRO A 239 -3.99 23.69 10.04
N GLY A 240 -3.87 22.70 10.92
CA GLY A 240 -3.50 22.86 12.32
C GLY A 240 -2.16 22.22 12.61
#